data_AF-A0A4Q3UV99-F1
#
_entry.id   AF-A0A4Q3UV99-F1
#
_cell.length_a   1.000
_cell.length_b   1.000
_cell.length_c   1.000
_cell.angle_alpha   90.00
_cell.angle_beta   90.00
_cell.angle_gamma   90.00
#
_symmetry.space_group_name_H-M   'P 1'
#
loop_
_entity.id
_entity.type
_entity.pdbx_description
1 polymer ?
#
loop_
_entity_poly.entity_id
_entity_poly.type
_entity_poly.pdbx_seq_one_letter_code
_entity_poly.pdbx_strand_id
1 'polypeptide(L)'
;MDAIADAHLPGFDVAMIYRRDRFGRGGDQVPMVEAGFPAVRVTEAAENYTRQHQDIRTQNGIVYGDTIDGVDFRYLSRVTQLNALTMASLASAPRPPLEVKVEGAVSADTKVSWTPSKDAESYVVWWRDTTSPTWQYSQSVASSDASVVLKGVVIDDWFFGVQAVSSDGYASPIQFAGLVGAFLQAPTQ
;
A
#
# COMPACT_ATOMS: atom_id res chain seq x y z
N MET A 1 -2.06 5.59 2.37
CA MET A 1 -1.33 6.88 2.38
C MET A 1 -2.18 7.96 1.79
N ASP A 2 -2.65 7.82 0.54
CA ASP A 2 -3.46 8.84 -0.13
C ASP A 2 -4.73 9.24 0.66
N ALA A 3 -5.57 8.27 1.03
CA ALA A 3 -6.72 8.52 1.89
C ALA A 3 -6.39 9.16 3.27
N ILE A 4 -5.18 8.94 3.80
CA ILE A 4 -4.71 9.59 5.05
C ILE A 4 -4.34 11.05 4.75
N ALA A 5 -3.73 11.33 3.59
CA ALA A 5 -3.44 12.68 3.15
C ALA A 5 -4.73 13.49 2.93
N ASP A 6 -5.73 12.90 2.26
CA ASP A 6 -7.04 13.54 2.07
C ASP A 6 -7.73 13.90 3.40
N ALA A 7 -7.69 12.97 4.36
CA ALA A 7 -8.35 13.16 5.65
C ALA A 7 -7.65 14.16 6.57
N HIS A 8 -6.31 14.27 6.51
CA HIS A 8 -5.52 15.00 7.51
C HIS A 8 -4.68 16.16 6.96
N LEU A 9 -4.43 16.20 5.65
CA LEU A 9 -3.53 17.14 5.00
C LEU A 9 -4.18 17.76 3.75
N PRO A 10 -5.28 18.53 3.88
CA PRO A 10 -6.06 19.03 2.75
C PRO A 10 -5.21 19.75 1.70
N GLY A 11 -5.39 19.37 0.43
CA GLY A 11 -4.58 19.87 -0.68
C GLY A 11 -3.16 19.28 -0.74
N PHE A 12 -2.95 18.09 -0.16
CA PHE A 12 -1.76 17.26 -0.37
C PHE A 12 -2.21 15.92 -0.92
N ASP A 13 -1.64 15.51 -2.04
CA ASP A 13 -2.08 14.36 -2.81
C ASP A 13 -0.92 13.37 -3.01
N VAL A 14 -1.20 12.07 -3.04
CA VAL A 14 -0.21 11.00 -3.13
C VAL A 14 -0.43 10.18 -4.38
N ALA A 15 0.40 10.42 -5.40
CA ALA A 15 0.36 9.64 -6.62
C ALA A 15 1.13 8.31 -6.50
N MET A 16 0.46 7.19 -6.77
CA MET A 16 1.11 5.89 -6.90
C MET A 16 1.69 5.71 -8.32
N ILE A 17 2.98 5.38 -8.40
CA ILE A 17 3.66 5.00 -9.64
C ILE A 17 3.94 3.50 -9.61
N TYR A 18 3.26 2.72 -10.46
CA TYR A 18 3.43 1.26 -10.57
C TYR A 18 4.67 0.88 -11.39
N ARG A 19 5.81 1.43 -10.99
CA ARG A 19 7.14 1.06 -11.51
C ARG A 19 8.08 0.94 -10.32
N ARG A 20 8.99 -0.03 -10.40
CA ARG A 20 9.97 -0.27 -9.34
C ARG A 20 10.88 0.94 -9.10
N ASP A 21 11.28 1.62 -10.18
CA ASP A 21 12.01 2.90 -10.16
C ASP A 21 11.90 3.62 -11.52
N ARG A 22 12.54 4.78 -11.62
CA ARG A 22 12.86 5.50 -12.85
C ARG A 22 13.89 4.72 -13.67
N PHE A 23 13.89 4.98 -14.98
CA PHE A 23 14.83 4.35 -15.90
C PHE A 23 16.29 4.57 -15.47
N GLY A 24 17.07 3.47 -15.44
CA GLY A 24 18.49 3.51 -15.09
C GLY A 24 18.80 3.73 -13.61
N ARG A 25 17.81 3.65 -12.71
CA ARG A 25 18.00 3.82 -11.27
C ARG A 25 17.55 2.59 -10.48
N GLY A 26 18.08 2.48 -9.27
CA GLY A 26 17.59 1.60 -8.22
C GLY A 26 17.40 2.38 -6.93
N GLY A 27 16.91 1.68 -5.91
CA GLY A 27 16.79 2.21 -4.56
C GLY A 27 16.77 1.07 -3.54
N ASP A 28 16.84 1.42 -2.26
CA ASP A 28 16.96 0.47 -1.17
C ASP A 28 15.76 -0.47 -1.02
N GLN A 29 14.62 -0.13 -1.64
CA GLN A 29 13.46 -1.02 -1.72
C GLN A 29 13.68 -2.23 -2.65
N VAL A 30 14.61 -2.16 -3.60
CA VAL A 30 14.78 -3.20 -4.62
C VAL A 30 15.17 -4.55 -4.01
N PRO A 31 16.20 -4.65 -3.13
CA PRO A 31 16.54 -5.91 -2.48
C PRO A 31 15.40 -6.50 -1.63
N MET A 32 14.57 -5.66 -1.00
CA MET A 32 13.40 -6.12 -0.24
C MET A 32 12.39 -6.81 -1.15
N VAL A 33 12.08 -6.21 -2.30
CA VAL A 33 11.19 -6.80 -3.31
C VAL A 33 11.77 -8.09 -3.87
N GLU A 34 13.08 -8.13 -4.14
CA GLU A 34 13.76 -9.33 -4.66
C GLU A 34 13.77 -10.48 -3.63
N ALA A 35 13.79 -10.16 -2.33
CA ALA A 35 13.59 -11.12 -1.25
C ALA A 35 12.10 -11.50 -1.02
N GLY A 36 11.18 -10.96 -1.82
CA GLY A 36 9.74 -11.28 -1.76
C GLY A 36 8.95 -10.44 -0.77
N PHE A 37 9.53 -9.40 -0.18
CA PHE A 37 8.80 -8.48 0.71
C PHE A 37 8.10 -7.38 -0.10
N PRO A 38 6.81 -7.09 0.18
CA PRO A 38 6.16 -5.90 -0.35
C PRO A 38 6.92 -4.65 0.12
N ALA A 39 7.31 -3.78 -0.81
CA ALA A 39 7.97 -2.52 -0.49
C ALA A 39 7.42 -1.38 -1.33
N VAL A 40 7.22 -0.22 -0.69
CA VAL A 40 6.82 1.03 -1.33
C VAL A 40 7.91 2.05 -1.07
N ARG A 41 8.31 2.78 -2.12
CA ARG A 41 9.24 3.90 -2.02
C ARG A 41 8.47 5.21 -2.07
N VAL A 42 8.68 6.06 -1.08
CA VAL A 42 8.17 7.44 -1.06
C VAL A 42 9.27 8.36 -1.58
N THR A 43 8.97 9.16 -2.60
CA THR A 43 9.90 10.15 -3.16
C THR A 43 9.19 11.47 -3.38
N GLU A 44 9.98 12.54 -3.44
CA GLU A 44 9.55 13.84 -3.97
C GLU A 44 8.83 13.66 -5.32
N ALA A 45 7.72 14.38 -5.49
CA ALA A 45 6.90 14.30 -6.70
C ALA A 45 7.58 14.94 -7.93
N ALA A 46 8.32 16.03 -7.73
CA ALA A 46 8.92 16.80 -8.80
C ALA A 46 10.31 17.29 -8.41
N GLU A 47 11.33 16.54 -8.79
CA GLU A 47 12.72 16.85 -8.45
C GLU A 47 13.26 18.09 -9.17
N ASN A 48 14.07 18.87 -8.46
CA ASN A 48 14.84 19.96 -9.05
C ASN A 48 16.25 19.51 -9.48
N TYR A 49 16.46 19.36 -10.79
CA TYR A 49 17.73 18.88 -11.36
C TYR A 49 18.92 19.82 -11.18
N THR A 50 18.73 21.11 -10.84
CA THR A 50 19.86 21.97 -10.48
C THR A 50 20.37 21.67 -9.06
N ARG A 51 19.61 20.90 -8.29
CA ARG A 51 19.92 20.57 -6.89
C ARG A 51 20.20 19.08 -6.70
N GLN A 52 19.62 18.21 -7.52
CA GLN A 52 19.86 16.77 -7.42
C GLN A 52 21.24 16.35 -7.92
N HIS A 53 22.05 15.72 -7.05
CA HIS A 53 23.37 15.15 -7.40
C HIS A 53 24.31 16.18 -8.06
N GLN A 54 24.24 17.44 -7.61
CA GLN A 54 25.05 18.52 -8.16
C GLN A 54 26.13 18.97 -7.18
N ASP A 55 27.34 19.15 -7.68
CA ASP A 55 28.39 19.89 -6.98
C ASP A 55 28.00 21.37 -6.85
N ILE A 56 28.41 21.98 -5.73
CA ILE A 56 28.17 23.39 -5.45
C ILE A 56 28.93 24.25 -6.46
N ARG A 57 28.19 24.93 -7.34
CA ARG A 57 28.76 25.86 -8.33
C ARG A 57 27.72 26.89 -8.76
N THR A 58 28.20 27.98 -9.34
CA THR A 58 27.35 28.90 -10.09
C THR A 58 27.80 28.86 -11.55
N GLN A 59 26.86 28.59 -12.46
CA GLN A 59 27.14 28.53 -13.89
C GLN A 59 26.04 29.26 -14.65
N ASN A 60 26.41 30.22 -15.49
CA ASN A 60 25.48 31.02 -16.29
C ASN A 60 24.34 31.65 -15.45
N GLY A 61 24.65 32.06 -14.22
CA GLY A 61 23.68 32.67 -13.29
C GLY A 61 22.78 31.67 -12.54
N ILE A 62 22.91 30.37 -12.77
CA ILE A 62 22.17 29.32 -12.04
C ILE A 62 23.04 28.79 -10.90
N VAL A 63 22.49 28.78 -9.69
CA VAL A 63 23.12 28.16 -8.51
C VAL A 63 22.77 26.68 -8.50
N TYR A 64 23.80 25.85 -8.47
CA TYR A 64 23.71 24.40 -8.37
C TYR A 64 24.16 23.94 -6.99
N GLY A 65 23.61 22.82 -6.54
CA GLY A 65 24.00 22.16 -5.30
C GLY A 65 22.82 21.61 -4.51
N ASP A 66 23.04 20.47 -3.86
CA ASP A 66 22.10 19.89 -2.90
C ASP A 66 22.42 20.45 -1.49
N THR A 67 21.85 21.60 -1.16
CA THR A 67 22.08 22.28 0.12
C THR A 67 20.76 22.59 0.82
N ILE A 68 20.84 22.92 2.11
CA ILE A 68 19.68 23.29 2.93
C ILE A 68 18.90 24.48 2.36
N ASP A 69 19.57 25.38 1.64
CA ASP A 69 18.94 26.53 0.96
C ASP A 69 17.95 26.08 -0.14
N GLY A 70 18.13 24.86 -0.65
CA GLY A 70 17.28 24.24 -1.65
C GLY A 70 16.02 23.58 -1.09
N VAL A 71 15.89 23.44 0.23
CA VAL A 71 14.81 22.69 0.87
C VAL A 71 13.57 23.56 1.05
N ASP A 72 12.45 23.09 0.51
CA ASP A 72 11.13 23.61 0.90
C ASP A 72 10.70 22.96 2.22
N PHE A 73 10.93 23.65 3.34
CA PHE A 73 10.57 23.17 4.66
C PHE A 73 9.07 22.98 4.88
N ARG A 74 8.22 23.72 4.15
CA ARG A 74 6.76 23.53 4.25
C ARG A 74 6.37 22.21 3.60
N TYR A 75 6.86 21.94 2.39
CA TYR A 75 6.65 20.66 1.73
C TYR A 75 7.22 19.50 2.56
N LEU A 76 8.47 19.63 3.03
CA LEU A 76 9.10 18.62 3.90
C LEU A 76 8.27 18.33 5.14
N SER A 77 7.75 19.37 5.82
CA SER A 77 6.92 19.18 7.01
C SER A 77 5.64 18.38 6.73
N ARG A 78 5.00 18.57 5.56
CA ARG A 78 3.80 17.81 5.15
C ARG A 78 4.15 16.36 4.83
N VAL A 79 5.28 16.11 4.15
CA VAL A 79 5.79 14.75 3.91
C VAL A 79 6.08 14.04 5.23
N THR A 80 6.74 14.72 6.18
CA THR A 80 7.03 14.17 7.51
C THR A 80 5.75 13.81 8.26
N GLN A 81 4.75 14.71 8.27
CA GLN A 81 3.44 14.44 8.89
C GLN A 81 2.76 13.22 8.26
N LEU A 82 2.70 13.14 6.92
CA LEU A 82 2.09 12.01 6.23
C LEU A 82 2.76 10.67 6.56
N ASN A 83 4.09 10.65 6.59
CA ASN A 83 4.85 9.45 6.94
C ASN A 83 4.55 9.03 8.39
N ALA A 84 4.55 9.97 9.32
CA ALA A 84 4.25 9.70 10.73
C ALA A 84 2.81 9.19 10.92
N LEU A 85 1.82 9.84 10.30
CA LEU A 85 0.41 9.42 10.34
C LEU A 85 0.21 8.04 9.73
N THR A 86 0.87 7.75 8.60
CA THR A 86 0.80 6.44 7.96
C THR A 86 1.37 5.35 8.86
N MET A 87 2.56 5.57 9.45
CA MET A 87 3.17 4.60 10.36
C MET A 87 2.32 4.38 11.61
N ALA A 88 1.78 5.46 12.20
CA ALA A 88 0.89 5.36 13.34
C ALA A 88 -0.38 4.58 12.99
N SER A 89 -1.01 4.87 11.85
CA SER A 89 -2.19 4.15 11.37
C SER A 89 -1.93 2.66 11.17
N LEU A 90 -0.77 2.28 10.62
CA LEU A 90 -0.41 0.87 10.43
C LEU A 90 -0.09 0.18 11.76
N ALA A 91 0.55 0.88 12.70
CA ALA A 91 0.85 0.35 14.03
C ALA A 91 -0.39 0.18 14.91
N SER A 92 -1.42 1.00 14.69
CA SER A 92 -2.71 0.92 15.38
C SER A 92 -3.69 -0.06 14.73
N ALA A 93 -3.36 -0.58 13.56
CA ALA A 93 -4.17 -1.59 12.87
C ALA A 93 -3.86 -3.00 13.39
N PRO A 94 -4.82 -3.93 13.32
CA PRO A 94 -4.52 -5.34 13.53
C PRO A 94 -3.56 -5.83 12.45
N ARG A 95 -2.90 -6.96 12.71
CA ARG A 95 -2.11 -7.64 11.68
C ARG A 95 -3.02 -8.00 10.48
N PRO A 96 -2.52 -7.98 9.23
CA PRO A 96 -3.27 -8.54 8.11
C PRO A 96 -3.70 -10.00 8.39
N PRO A 97 -4.92 -10.40 7.96
CA PRO A 97 -5.36 -11.79 8.05
C PRO A 97 -4.35 -12.74 7.41
N LEU A 98 -4.30 -14.00 7.85
CA LEU A 98 -3.42 -15.01 7.24
C LEU A 98 -4.21 -15.95 6.35
N GLU A 99 -3.51 -16.68 5.48
CA GLU A 99 -4.10 -17.76 4.68
C GLU A 99 -5.39 -17.37 3.94
N VAL A 100 -5.42 -16.17 3.36
CA VAL A 100 -6.55 -15.74 2.54
C VAL A 100 -6.67 -16.68 1.33
N LYS A 101 -7.80 -17.38 1.23
CA LYS A 101 -8.11 -18.39 0.22
C LYS A 101 -9.40 -18.02 -0.50
N VAL A 102 -9.48 -18.43 -1.76
CA VAL A 102 -10.66 -18.28 -2.61
C VAL A 102 -11.06 -19.63 -3.19
N GLU A 103 -12.35 -19.92 -3.13
CA GLU A 103 -12.97 -21.16 -3.63
C GLU A 103 -14.22 -20.79 -4.44
N GLY A 104 -14.33 -21.29 -5.67
CA GLY A 104 -15.47 -20.95 -6.54
C GLY A 104 -15.58 -21.83 -7.78
N ALA A 105 -14.93 -22.99 -7.77
CA ALA A 105 -14.89 -23.87 -8.94
C ALA A 105 -16.31 -24.27 -9.37
N VAL A 106 -16.62 -24.06 -10.65
CA VAL A 106 -17.91 -24.39 -11.28
C VAL A 106 -19.11 -23.70 -10.58
N SER A 107 -18.90 -22.46 -10.14
CA SER A 107 -19.90 -21.64 -9.45
C SER A 107 -19.87 -20.19 -9.97
N ALA A 108 -21.02 -19.52 -9.95
CA ALA A 108 -21.11 -18.07 -10.20
C ALA A 108 -20.80 -17.22 -8.95
N ASP A 109 -20.56 -17.88 -7.82
CA ASP A 109 -20.24 -17.27 -6.53
C ASP A 109 -18.82 -17.66 -6.09
N THR A 110 -18.13 -16.74 -5.44
CA THR A 110 -16.82 -16.98 -4.83
C THR A 110 -16.93 -16.97 -3.31
N LYS A 111 -16.43 -18.02 -2.67
CA LYS A 111 -16.19 -18.04 -1.24
C LYS A 111 -14.76 -17.56 -0.95
N VAL A 112 -14.64 -16.55 -0.10
CA VAL A 112 -13.37 -16.05 0.44
C VAL A 112 -13.27 -16.49 1.90
N SER A 113 -12.12 -17.03 2.32
CA SER A 113 -11.86 -17.44 3.71
C SER A 113 -10.48 -17.00 4.16
N TRP A 114 -10.29 -16.84 5.47
CA TRP A 114 -9.01 -16.41 6.06
C TRP A 114 -8.85 -16.93 7.48
N THR A 115 -7.63 -16.91 7.98
CA THR A 115 -7.34 -17.06 9.41
C THR A 115 -7.50 -15.69 10.09
N PRO A 116 -8.40 -15.57 11.09
CA PRO A 116 -8.64 -14.32 11.81
C PRO A 116 -7.38 -13.70 12.43
N SER A 117 -7.35 -12.37 12.43
CA SER A 117 -6.32 -11.60 13.11
C SER A 117 -6.72 -11.32 14.56
N LYS A 118 -5.74 -11.36 15.46
CA LYS A 118 -5.93 -10.90 16.83
C LYS A 118 -6.30 -9.41 16.83
N ASP A 119 -7.22 -9.02 17.70
CA ASP A 119 -7.65 -7.63 17.93
C ASP A 119 -8.37 -6.98 16.72
N ALA A 120 -8.83 -7.79 15.75
CA ALA A 120 -9.69 -7.34 14.66
C ALA A 120 -11.16 -7.33 15.07
N GLU A 121 -11.82 -6.19 14.90
CA GLU A 121 -13.24 -5.98 15.20
C GLU A 121 -14.13 -6.07 13.95
N SER A 122 -13.53 -6.03 12.77
CA SER A 122 -14.20 -6.35 11.51
C SER A 122 -13.18 -6.71 10.44
N TYR A 123 -13.67 -7.25 9.32
CA TYR A 123 -12.88 -7.43 8.12
C TYR A 123 -13.55 -6.74 6.93
N VAL A 124 -12.72 -6.37 5.95
CA VAL A 124 -13.19 -5.89 4.65
C VAL A 124 -12.62 -6.83 3.59
N VAL A 125 -13.52 -7.47 2.85
CA VAL A 125 -13.18 -8.31 1.70
C VAL A 125 -13.22 -7.44 0.46
N TRP A 126 -12.11 -7.40 -0.27
CA TRP A 126 -11.91 -6.57 -1.45
C TRP A 126 -11.81 -7.43 -2.71
N TRP A 127 -12.29 -6.89 -3.83
CA TRP A 127 -12.00 -7.44 -5.14
C TRP A 127 -11.78 -6.36 -6.21
N ARG A 128 -11.09 -6.73 -7.28
CA ARG A 128 -10.75 -5.85 -8.41
C ARG A 128 -10.56 -6.61 -9.70
N ASP A 129 -10.78 -5.93 -10.82
CA ASP A 129 -10.50 -6.43 -12.15
C ASP A 129 -9.04 -6.88 -12.23
N THR A 130 -8.78 -7.94 -13.00
CA THR A 130 -7.41 -8.44 -13.22
C THR A 130 -6.49 -7.41 -13.88
N THR A 131 -7.06 -6.39 -14.53
CA THR A 131 -6.36 -5.28 -15.18
C THR A 131 -6.27 -4.00 -14.34
N SER A 132 -7.05 -3.89 -13.25
CA SER A 132 -7.06 -2.69 -12.41
C SER A 132 -5.88 -2.67 -11.45
N PRO A 133 -5.11 -1.58 -11.33
CA PRO A 133 -4.02 -1.50 -10.37
C PRO A 133 -4.48 -1.20 -8.93
N THR A 134 -5.76 -0.87 -8.74
CA THR A 134 -6.38 -0.50 -7.44
C THR A 134 -7.57 -1.39 -7.11
N TRP A 135 -7.85 -1.53 -5.81
CA TRP A 135 -9.07 -2.21 -5.34
C TRP A 135 -10.30 -1.37 -5.68
N GLN A 136 -11.35 -2.02 -6.21
CA GLN A 136 -12.52 -1.32 -6.76
C GLN A 136 -13.79 -1.58 -5.96
N TYR A 137 -13.93 -2.80 -5.41
CA TYR A 137 -15.15 -3.23 -4.75
C TYR A 137 -14.81 -3.86 -3.40
N SER A 138 -15.76 -3.78 -2.47
CA SER A 138 -15.61 -4.38 -1.16
C SER A 138 -16.91 -4.74 -0.47
N GLN A 139 -16.79 -5.60 0.53
CA GLN A 139 -17.85 -5.97 1.47
C GLN A 139 -17.26 -6.08 2.88
N SER A 140 -17.84 -5.34 3.83
CA SER A 140 -17.52 -5.48 5.26
C SER A 140 -18.21 -6.69 5.87
N VAL A 141 -17.53 -7.35 6.79
CA VAL A 141 -18.01 -8.54 7.53
C VAL A 141 -17.65 -8.43 9.02
N ALA A 142 -18.37 -9.14 9.87
CA ALA A 142 -18.18 -9.08 11.31
C ALA A 142 -16.87 -9.76 11.75
N SER A 143 -16.34 -9.41 12.91
CA SER A 143 -15.15 -10.07 13.50
C SER A 143 -15.35 -11.57 13.75
N SER A 144 -16.60 -12.01 13.97
CA SER A 144 -16.95 -13.43 14.13
C SER A 144 -16.83 -14.24 12.85
N ASP A 145 -16.78 -13.58 11.69
CA ASP A 145 -16.70 -14.24 10.39
C ASP A 145 -15.24 -14.48 9.99
N ALA A 146 -14.96 -15.70 9.57
CA ALA A 146 -13.69 -16.09 8.96
C ALA A 146 -13.84 -16.47 7.47
N SER A 147 -15.05 -16.28 6.93
CA SER A 147 -15.34 -16.49 5.51
C SER A 147 -16.60 -15.77 5.07
N VAL A 148 -16.69 -15.46 3.78
CA VAL A 148 -17.89 -14.89 3.14
C VAL A 148 -18.11 -15.51 1.77
N VAL A 149 -19.36 -15.56 1.31
CA VAL A 149 -19.72 -15.92 -0.07
C VAL A 149 -20.14 -14.66 -0.80
N LEU A 150 -19.37 -14.29 -1.82
CA LEU A 150 -19.64 -13.16 -2.72
C LEU A 150 -20.54 -13.65 -3.86
N LYS A 151 -21.81 -13.23 -3.83
CA LYS A 151 -22.83 -13.66 -4.79
C LYS A 151 -22.64 -13.00 -6.15
N GLY A 152 -22.61 -13.80 -7.22
CA GLY A 152 -22.43 -13.32 -8.59
C GLY A 152 -21.03 -12.78 -8.91
N VAL A 153 -20.05 -13.03 -8.03
CA VAL A 153 -18.65 -12.65 -8.24
C VAL A 153 -17.89 -13.92 -8.61
N VAL A 154 -17.62 -14.11 -9.90
CA VAL A 154 -16.98 -15.32 -10.46
C VAL A 154 -15.48 -15.30 -10.18
N ILE A 155 -14.95 -16.38 -9.60
CA ILE A 155 -13.56 -16.42 -9.10
C ILE A 155 -12.50 -16.08 -10.16
N ASP A 156 -12.73 -16.44 -11.43
CA ASP A 156 -11.76 -16.29 -12.51
C ASP A 156 -11.65 -14.85 -13.07
N ASP A 157 -12.65 -14.00 -12.78
CA ASP A 157 -12.73 -12.64 -13.33
C ASP A 157 -12.03 -11.60 -12.44
N TRP A 158 -11.74 -11.95 -11.19
CA TRP A 158 -11.36 -11.00 -10.15
C TRP A 158 -10.13 -11.44 -9.37
N PHE A 159 -9.39 -10.46 -8.87
CA PHE A 159 -8.48 -10.67 -7.75
C PHE A 159 -9.15 -10.33 -6.44
N PHE A 160 -8.71 -10.99 -5.36
CA PHE A 160 -9.32 -10.88 -4.03
C PHE A 160 -8.29 -10.58 -2.95
N GLY A 161 -8.73 -9.90 -1.89
CA GLY A 161 -7.93 -9.68 -0.70
C GLY A 161 -8.78 -9.38 0.51
N VAL A 162 -8.19 -9.49 1.70
CA VAL A 162 -8.88 -9.23 2.97
C VAL A 162 -8.04 -8.30 3.84
N GLN A 163 -8.70 -7.35 4.47
CA GLN A 163 -8.11 -6.38 5.40
C GLN A 163 -8.76 -6.54 6.76
N ALA A 164 -7.97 -6.48 7.83
CA ALA A 164 -8.46 -6.44 9.20
C ALA A 164 -8.60 -4.99 9.66
N VAL A 165 -9.60 -4.71 10.49
CA VAL A 165 -9.87 -3.38 11.03
C VAL A 165 -10.00 -3.45 12.55
N SER A 166 -9.32 -2.56 13.28
CA SER A 166 -9.42 -2.48 14.75
C SER A 166 -10.71 -1.80 15.20
N SER A 167 -10.99 -1.83 16.51
CA SER A 167 -12.13 -1.13 17.15
C SER A 167 -12.20 0.35 16.79
N ASP A 168 -11.03 0.98 16.61
CA ASP A 168 -10.89 2.41 16.37
C ASP A 168 -10.87 2.75 14.88
N GLY A 169 -11.07 1.76 14.00
CA GLY A 169 -11.17 1.95 12.55
C GLY A 169 -9.83 1.92 11.80
N TYR A 170 -8.72 1.58 12.45
CA TYR A 170 -7.42 1.44 11.77
C TYR A 170 -7.36 0.13 11.01
N ALA A 171 -6.99 0.22 9.73
CA ALA A 171 -7.04 -0.90 8.82
C ALA A 171 -5.64 -1.39 8.44
N SER A 172 -5.46 -2.72 8.44
CA SER A 172 -4.21 -3.35 8.03
C SER A 172 -3.95 -3.10 6.54
N PRO A 173 -2.77 -3.39 5.98
CA PRO A 173 -2.67 -3.62 4.55
C PRO A 173 -3.62 -4.75 4.10
N ILE A 174 -4.06 -4.71 2.84
CA ILE A 174 -4.90 -5.76 2.26
C ILE A 174 -4.01 -6.99 1.99
N GLN A 175 -4.31 -8.10 2.66
CA GLN A 175 -3.70 -9.39 2.38
C GLN A 175 -4.31 -9.98 1.12
N PHE A 176 -3.50 -10.16 0.08
CA PHE A 176 -3.91 -10.78 -1.18
C PHE A 176 -4.25 -12.26 -1.00
N ALA A 177 -5.24 -12.75 -1.75
CA ALA A 177 -5.58 -14.17 -1.80
C ALA A 177 -4.58 -14.96 -2.66
N GLY A 178 -3.68 -15.70 -2.01
CA GLY A 178 -2.63 -16.48 -2.66
C GLY A 178 -1.21 -16.13 -2.21
N LEU A 179 -0.20 -16.76 -2.82
CA LEU A 179 1.20 -16.63 -2.41
C LEU A 179 1.86 -15.33 -2.89
N VAL A 180 1.41 -14.76 -4.01
CA VAL A 180 2.00 -13.56 -4.59
C VAL A 180 1.45 -12.32 -3.86
N GLY A 181 2.34 -11.56 -3.21
CA GLY A 181 1.96 -10.32 -2.51
C GLY A 181 1.45 -10.52 -1.07
N ALA A 182 1.66 -11.70 -0.48
CA ALA A 182 1.41 -11.89 0.94
C ALA A 182 2.40 -11.09 1.81
N PHE A 183 1.92 -10.49 2.89
CA PHE A 183 2.78 -9.75 3.82
C PHE A 183 3.74 -10.65 4.59
N LEU A 184 3.52 -11.96 4.52
CA LEU A 184 4.31 -12.99 5.17
C LEU A 184 4.54 -14.10 4.16
N GLN A 185 5.80 -14.51 4.02
CA GLN A 185 6.11 -15.73 3.29
C GLN A 185 5.41 -16.91 3.96
N ALA A 186 4.87 -17.82 3.15
CA ALA A 186 4.56 -19.16 3.63
C ALA A 186 5.84 -19.75 4.25
N PRO A 187 5.75 -20.55 5.33
CA PRO A 187 6.92 -21.28 5.82
C PRO A 187 7.60 -21.98 4.65
N THR A 188 8.90 -21.74 4.46
CA THR A 188 9.70 -22.52 3.52
C THR A 188 9.54 -24.00 3.89
N GLN A 189 9.01 -24.80 2.95
CA GLN A 189 9.01 -26.25 3.06
C GLN A 189 10.43 -26.79 3.11
#